data_AF-A0A1D8UUX6-F1
#
_entry.id   AF-A0A1D8UUX6-F1
#
_cell.length_a   1.000
_cell.length_b   1.000
_cell.length_c   1.000
_cell.angle_alpha   90.00
_cell.angle_beta   90.00
_cell.angle_gamma   90.00
#
_symmetry.space_group_name_H-M   'P 1'
#
loop_
_entity.id
_entity.type
_entity.pdbx_description
1 polymer ?
#
loop_
_entity_poly.entity_id
_entity_poly.type
_entity_poly.pdbx_seq_one_letter_code
_entity_poly.pdbx_strand_id
1 'polypeptide(L)'
;MCDRARQKLNNSLVDPDDPRALERYAANPNLPGRHLVNLLLRGEEAHARRYGSCLQVFSPWARGLQGALSGYGAPELLMSDPRGSFVWNAERYVQNNPDLRGWTLGPLMDFLLHGWIKGRHIS
;
A
#
# COMPACT_ATOMS: atom_id res chain seq x y z
N MET A 1 7.08 7.72 9.69
CA MET A 1 7.08 7.68 8.20
C MET A 1 7.60 9.00 7.64
N CYS A 2 7.08 10.13 8.14
CA CYS A 2 7.56 11.47 7.80
C CYS A 2 9.06 11.66 8.10
N ASP A 3 9.60 11.16 9.22
CA ASP A 3 11.03 11.37 9.56
C ASP A 3 11.99 10.74 8.55
N ARG A 4 11.68 9.52 8.08
CA ARG A 4 12.45 8.88 7.00
C ARG A 4 12.29 9.60 5.66
N ALA A 5 11.11 10.17 5.41
CA ALA A 5 10.87 10.99 4.22
C ALA A 5 11.69 12.30 4.27
N ARG A 6 11.74 12.97 5.43
CA ARG A 6 12.57 14.15 5.67
C ARG A 6 14.05 13.83 5.47
N GLN A 7 14.54 12.75 6.07
CA GLN A 7 15.94 12.31 5.92
C GLN A 7 16.31 12.06 4.46
N LYS A 8 15.43 11.42 3.68
CA LYS A 8 15.68 11.10 2.28
C LYS A 8 15.62 12.32 1.35
N LEU A 9 14.74 13.29 1.63
CA LEU A 9 14.65 14.54 0.87
C LEU A 9 15.76 15.54 1.24
N ASN A 10 16.20 15.55 2.49
CA ASN A 10 17.35 16.33 2.93
C ASN A 10 18.62 15.94 2.15
N ASN A 11 18.80 14.63 1.87
CA ASN A 11 19.89 14.14 1.00
C ASN A 11 19.76 14.58 -0.47
N SER A 12 18.61 15.11 -0.89
CA SER A 12 18.35 15.62 -2.24
C SER A 12 18.50 17.15 -2.35
N LEU A 13 19.16 17.78 -1.36
CA LEU A 13 19.37 19.24 -1.27
C LEU A 13 18.08 20.06 -1.22
N VAL A 14 17.00 19.47 -0.71
CA VAL A 14 15.72 20.14 -0.50
C VAL A 14 15.44 20.16 0.98
N ASP A 15 15.22 21.36 1.52
CA ASP A 15 14.77 21.52 2.88
C ASP A 15 13.38 20.89 3.02
N PRO A 16 13.25 19.78 3.78
CA PRO A 16 11.97 19.09 3.95
C PRO A 16 10.99 19.84 4.86
N ASP A 17 11.43 20.93 5.49
CA ASP A 17 10.64 21.75 6.42
C ASP A 17 10.19 23.07 5.79
N ASP A 18 10.66 23.41 4.58
CA ASP A 18 10.19 24.53 3.76
C ASP A 18 9.10 24.05 2.76
N PRO A 19 7.81 24.37 2.99
CA PRO A 19 6.72 23.97 2.10
C PRO A 19 6.88 24.51 0.68
N ARG A 20 7.46 25.71 0.50
CA ARG A 20 7.66 26.29 -0.83
C ARG A 20 8.80 25.61 -1.58
N ALA A 21 9.83 25.15 -0.89
CA ALA A 21 10.87 24.32 -1.51
C ALA A 21 10.30 22.97 -1.97
N LEU A 22 9.48 22.34 -1.12
CA LEU A 22 8.78 21.10 -1.43
C LEU A 22 7.81 21.25 -2.61
N GLU A 23 7.00 22.31 -2.68
CA GLU A 23 6.10 22.58 -3.82
C GLU A 23 6.87 22.73 -5.14
N ARG A 24 7.98 23.48 -5.13
CA ARG A 24 8.87 23.63 -6.29
C ARG A 24 9.47 22.29 -6.72
N TYR A 25 9.90 21.48 -5.75
CA TYR A 25 10.41 20.13 -6.01
C TYR A 25 9.33 19.21 -6.58
N ALA A 26 8.09 19.33 -6.10
CA ALA A 26 6.95 18.58 -6.61
C ALA A 26 6.51 19.01 -8.02
N ALA A 27 6.88 20.21 -8.49
CA ALA A 27 6.56 20.66 -9.85
C ALA A 27 7.43 19.98 -10.92
N ASN A 28 8.65 19.54 -10.58
CA ASN A 28 9.59 19.00 -11.56
C ASN A 28 9.39 17.49 -11.82
N PRO A 29 9.05 17.06 -13.05
CA PRO A 29 8.97 15.64 -13.39
C PRO A 29 10.33 14.94 -13.21
N ASN A 30 10.30 13.72 -12.67
CA ASN A 30 11.44 12.79 -12.55
C ASN A 30 12.49 13.07 -11.45
N LEU A 31 12.18 13.87 -10.43
CA LEU A 31 13.10 14.04 -9.30
C LEU A 31 13.09 12.86 -8.30
N PRO A 32 14.26 12.42 -7.80
CA PRO A 32 14.36 11.35 -6.80
C PRO A 32 13.54 11.67 -5.55
N GLY A 33 12.76 10.72 -5.05
CA GLY A 33 11.99 10.92 -3.82
C GLY A 33 10.80 11.89 -3.93
N ARG A 34 10.44 12.39 -5.12
CA ARG A 34 9.28 13.28 -5.32
C ARG A 34 7.96 12.74 -4.74
N HIS A 35 7.75 11.42 -4.75
CA HIS A 35 6.56 10.81 -4.15
C HIS A 35 6.47 11.03 -2.62
N LEU A 36 7.61 11.27 -1.95
CA LEU A 36 7.69 11.57 -0.53
C LEU A 36 7.27 13.00 -0.21
N VAL A 37 7.40 13.92 -1.15
CA VAL A 37 6.99 15.32 -0.97
C VAL A 37 5.50 15.41 -0.65
N ASN A 38 4.68 14.57 -1.29
CA ASN A 38 3.26 14.51 -0.99
C ASN A 38 2.97 14.08 0.44
N LEU A 39 3.86 13.31 1.10
CA LEU A 39 3.70 12.93 2.50
C LEU A 39 4.07 14.08 3.46
N LEU A 40 4.93 15.00 3.04
CA LEU A 40 5.36 16.15 3.84
C LEU A 40 4.47 17.39 3.63
N LEU A 41 3.96 17.58 2.42
CA LEU A 41 3.06 18.69 2.08
C LEU A 41 1.60 18.44 2.45
N ARG A 42 1.18 17.18 2.62
CA ARG A 42 -0.22 16.84 2.89
C ARG A 42 -0.35 16.26 4.29
N GLY A 43 -1.12 16.95 5.12
CA GLY A 43 -1.56 16.43 6.41
C GLY A 43 -2.40 15.16 6.26
N GLU A 44 -2.68 14.53 7.39
CA GLU A 44 -3.43 13.27 7.50
C GLU A 44 -4.73 13.29 6.69
N GLU A 45 -5.49 14.39 6.73
CA GLU A 45 -6.73 14.55 5.95
C GLU A 45 -6.54 14.46 4.44
N ALA A 46 -5.43 14.96 3.92
CA ALA A 46 -5.16 14.95 2.49
C ALA A 46 -4.54 13.61 2.04
N HIS A 47 -3.89 12.88 2.95
CA HIS A 47 -3.57 11.46 2.75
C HIS A 47 -4.85 10.62 2.71
N ALA A 48 -5.73 10.79 3.71
CA ALA A 48 -7.02 10.11 3.79
C ALA A 48 -7.91 10.40 2.57
N ARG A 49 -7.98 11.66 2.09
CA ARG A 49 -8.73 11.98 0.86
C ARG A 49 -8.18 11.30 -0.39
N ARG A 50 -6.86 11.11 -0.48
CA ARG A 50 -6.21 10.54 -1.68
C ARG A 50 -6.24 9.01 -1.69
N TYR A 51 -6.04 8.38 -0.54
CA TYR A 51 -5.87 6.93 -0.42
C TYR A 51 -7.01 6.24 0.33
N GLY A 52 -7.92 6.99 0.93
CA GLY A 52 -9.05 6.44 1.68
C GLY A 52 -9.97 5.58 0.83
N SER A 53 -10.02 5.80 -0.48
CA SER A 53 -10.77 4.96 -1.43
C SER A 53 -9.96 3.80 -2.01
N CYS A 54 -8.68 3.67 -1.68
CA CYS A 54 -7.82 2.59 -2.19
C CYS A 54 -7.89 1.35 -1.28
N LEU A 55 -7.67 0.18 -1.87
CA LEU A 55 -7.38 -1.03 -1.11
C LEU A 55 -6.05 -0.86 -0.36
N GLN A 56 -6.12 -0.98 0.96
CA GLN A 56 -4.97 -1.02 1.85
C GLN A 56 -4.64 -2.48 2.15
N VAL A 57 -3.37 -2.85 2.00
CA VAL A 57 -2.88 -4.20 2.28
C VAL A 57 -1.85 -4.11 3.40
N PHE A 58 -2.17 -4.73 4.52
CA PHE A 58 -1.31 -4.83 5.67
C PHE A 58 -0.67 -6.23 5.72
N SER A 59 0.66 -6.24 5.74
CA SER A 59 1.48 -7.44 5.86
C SER A 59 2.15 -7.44 7.24
N PRO A 60 1.62 -8.21 8.22
CA PRO A 60 2.11 -8.17 9.61
C PRO A 60 3.59 -8.55 9.74
N TRP A 61 4.03 -9.50 8.92
CA TRP A 61 5.38 -10.05 8.91
C TRP A 61 6.42 -9.12 8.25
N ALA A 62 5.99 -8.11 7.50
CA ALA A 62 6.91 -7.16 6.85
C ALA A 62 7.45 -6.06 7.79
N ARG A 63 7.07 -6.06 9.08
CA ARG A 63 7.47 -5.01 10.04
C ARG A 63 8.83 -5.21 10.71
N GLY A 64 9.50 -6.36 10.55
CA GLY A 64 10.74 -6.71 11.27
C GLY A 64 12.00 -6.76 10.39
N LEU A 65 13.13 -6.24 10.91
CA LEU A 65 14.47 -6.39 10.31
C LEU A 65 15.03 -7.82 10.44
N GLN A 66 14.42 -8.64 11.29
CA GLN A 66 14.61 -10.09 11.30
C GLN A 66 13.48 -10.73 10.49
N GLY A 67 13.68 -10.82 9.18
CA GLY A 67 12.95 -11.82 8.42
C GLY A 67 13.36 -13.19 8.93
N ALA A 68 12.61 -13.77 9.86
CA ALA A 68 12.56 -15.22 10.10
C ALA A 68 11.56 -15.49 11.24
N LEU A 69 10.39 -16.08 10.98
CA LEU A 69 10.11 -17.49 10.66
C LEU A 69 9.48 -18.16 11.88
N SER A 70 8.48 -19.00 11.60
CA SER A 70 8.04 -20.14 12.41
C SER A 70 7.28 -19.84 13.70
N GLY A 71 5.95 -19.86 13.61
CA GLY A 71 5.15 -20.15 14.82
C GLY A 71 3.64 -20.05 14.66
N TYR A 72 3.15 -19.19 13.78
CA TYR A 72 1.72 -18.97 13.62
C TYR A 72 1.34 -19.19 12.16
N GLY A 73 0.16 -19.79 11.94
CA GLY A 73 -0.37 -20.19 10.64
C GLY A 73 -0.30 -19.10 9.57
N ALA A 74 -0.53 -19.50 8.32
CA ALA A 74 -0.36 -18.72 7.10
C ALA A 74 -0.45 -17.21 7.32
N PRO A 75 0.57 -16.42 6.96
CA PRO A 75 0.62 -15.00 7.29
C PRO A 75 -0.63 -14.29 6.76
N GLU A 76 -1.53 -13.96 7.67
CA GLU A 76 -2.80 -13.33 7.34
C GLU A 76 -2.52 -11.94 6.78
N LEU A 77 -2.77 -11.75 5.48
CA LEU A 77 -2.83 -10.41 4.91
C LEU A 77 -4.14 -9.78 5.37
N LEU A 78 -4.05 -8.69 6.11
CA LEU A 78 -5.22 -7.88 6.44
C LEU A 78 -5.44 -6.89 5.31
N MET A 79 -6.62 -6.91 4.73
CA MET A 79 -7.02 -6.00 3.66
C MET A 79 -8.11 -5.06 4.19
N SER A 80 -8.09 -3.82 3.72
CA SER A 80 -9.06 -2.80 4.14
C SER A 80 -9.40 -1.89 2.98
N ASP A 81 -10.68 -1.58 2.82
CA ASP A 81 -11.18 -0.59 1.87
C ASP A 81 -12.37 0.17 2.51
N PRO A 82 -13.03 1.12 1.81
CA PRO A 82 -14.19 1.82 2.35
C PRO A 82 -15.37 0.95 2.78
N ARG A 83 -15.42 -0.32 2.34
CA ARG A 83 -16.48 -1.28 2.65
C ARG A 83 -16.19 -2.05 3.95
N GLY A 84 -14.94 -2.04 4.42
CA GLY A 84 -14.55 -2.66 5.68
C GLY A 84 -13.16 -3.30 5.62
N SER A 85 -12.82 -4.03 6.69
CA SER A 85 -11.55 -4.77 6.78
C SER A 85 -11.81 -6.27 6.84
N PHE A 86 -10.96 -7.05 6.19
CA PHE A 86 -11.09 -8.50 6.10
C PHE A 86 -9.72 -9.18 5.99
N VAL A 87 -9.65 -10.44 6.45
CA VAL A 87 -8.47 -11.28 6.31
C VAL A 87 -8.50 -11.97 4.95
N TRP A 88 -7.39 -11.91 4.23
CA TRP A 88 -7.24 -12.60 2.95
C TRP A 88 -7.26 -14.11 3.12
N ASN A 89 -8.08 -14.79 2.32
CA ASN A 89 -8.09 -16.25 2.23
C ASN A 89 -8.17 -16.69 0.76
N ALA A 90 -7.07 -17.27 0.27
CA ALA A 90 -6.94 -17.70 -1.12
C ALA A 90 -7.95 -18.80 -1.50
N GLU A 91 -8.17 -19.78 -0.61
CA GLU A 91 -9.07 -20.91 -0.87
C GLU A 91 -10.52 -20.42 -1.02
N ARG A 92 -10.98 -19.58 -0.11
CA ARG A 92 -12.30 -18.95 -0.16
C ARG A 92 -12.48 -18.11 -1.42
N TYR A 93 -11.47 -17.33 -1.79
CA TYR A 93 -11.53 -16.52 -3.01
C TYR A 93 -11.67 -17.39 -4.27
N VAL A 94 -10.96 -18.52 -4.37
CA VAL A 94 -11.10 -19.46 -5.50
C VAL A 94 -12.43 -20.23 -5.44
N GLN A 95 -12.94 -20.57 -4.26
CA GLN A 95 -14.25 -21.20 -4.09
C GLN A 95 -15.37 -20.29 -4.64
N ASN A 96 -15.29 -18.99 -4.36
CA ASN A 96 -16.26 -17.99 -4.84
C ASN A 96 -16.05 -17.61 -6.32
N ASN A 97 -14.84 -17.78 -6.85
CA ASN A 97 -14.46 -17.41 -8.23
C ASN A 97 -13.83 -18.61 -8.93
N PRO A 98 -14.62 -19.63 -9.32
CA PRO A 98 -14.11 -20.90 -9.84
C PRO A 98 -13.39 -20.77 -11.18
N ASP A 99 -13.58 -19.66 -11.91
CA ASP A 99 -12.84 -19.31 -13.13
C ASP A 99 -11.34 -19.12 -12.90
N LEU A 100 -10.93 -18.91 -11.63
CA LEU A 100 -9.52 -18.79 -11.24
C LEU A 100 -8.83 -20.12 -11.00
N ARG A 101 -9.54 -21.25 -11.05
CA ARG A 101 -8.91 -22.57 -10.92
C ARG A 101 -7.93 -22.79 -12.07
N GLY A 102 -6.65 -22.97 -11.72
CA GLY A 102 -5.57 -23.14 -12.71
C GLY A 102 -4.97 -21.84 -13.22
N TRP A 103 -5.34 -20.68 -12.67
CA TRP A 103 -4.69 -19.42 -13.01
C TRP A 103 -3.25 -19.38 -12.46
N THR A 104 -2.28 -19.24 -13.36
CA THR A 104 -0.86 -19.48 -13.09
C THR A 104 -0.22 -18.46 -12.14
N LEU A 105 -0.76 -17.26 -12.05
CA LEU A 105 -0.24 -16.19 -11.17
C LEU A 105 -0.80 -16.25 -9.73
N GLY A 106 -1.80 -17.11 -9.49
CA GLY A 106 -2.36 -17.38 -8.17
C GLY A 106 -3.37 -16.32 -7.67
N PRO A 107 -4.33 -16.70 -6.82
CA PRO A 107 -5.53 -15.91 -6.52
C PRO A 107 -5.27 -14.49 -5.97
N LEU A 108 -4.19 -14.28 -5.22
CA LEU A 108 -3.85 -12.97 -4.66
C LEU A 108 -3.54 -11.95 -5.76
N MET A 109 -2.80 -12.36 -6.79
CA MET A 109 -2.45 -11.46 -7.90
C MET A 109 -3.71 -11.06 -8.68
N ASP A 110 -4.67 -11.96 -8.85
CA ASP A 110 -5.92 -11.66 -9.56
C ASP A 110 -6.72 -10.64 -8.76
N PHE A 111 -6.83 -10.87 -7.46
CA PHE A 111 -7.56 -9.97 -6.59
C PHE A 111 -6.99 -8.55 -6.62
N LEU A 112 -5.67 -8.41 -6.50
CA LEU A 112 -5.00 -7.10 -6.50
C LEU A 112 -5.09 -6.38 -7.84
N LEU A 113 -4.98 -7.09 -8.96
CA LEU A 113 -5.00 -6.49 -10.30
C LEU A 113 -6.41 -6.21 -10.81
N HIS A 114 -7.35 -7.12 -10.54
CA HIS A 114 -8.66 -7.10 -11.18
C HIS A 114 -9.81 -7.32 -10.19
N GLY A 115 -9.66 -8.25 -9.26
CA GLY A 115 -10.77 -8.75 -8.45
C GLY A 115 -11.39 -7.70 -7.53
N TRP A 116 -10.56 -6.89 -6.88
CA TRP A 116 -11.05 -5.82 -6.00
C TRP A 116 -11.88 -4.78 -6.78
N ILE A 117 -11.36 -4.29 -7.90
CA ILE A 117 -12.04 -3.29 -8.75
C ILE A 117 -13.33 -3.86 -9.34
N LYS A 118 -13.33 -5.15 -9.72
CA LYS A 118 -14.51 -5.88 -10.21
C LYS A 118 -15.52 -6.22 -9.11
N GLY A 119 -15.20 -5.98 -7.84
CA GLY A 119 -16.06 -6.31 -6.71
C GLY A 119 -16.21 -7.82 -6.48
N ARG A 120 -15.21 -8.63 -6.82
CA ARG A 120 -15.25 -10.08 -6.57
C ARG A 120 -15.39 -10.37 -5.08
N HIS A 121 -16.20 -11.39 -4.77
CA HIS A 121 -16.51 -11.76 -3.39
C HIS A 121 -15.35 -12.49 -2.74
N ILE A 122 -14.97 -11.99 -1.57
CA ILE A 122 -13.86 -12.49 -0.74
C ILE A 122 -14.40 -13.13 0.54
N SER A 123 -15.70 -12.95 0.82
CA SER A 123 -16.46 -13.47 1.96
C SER A 123 -17.16 -14.76 1.66
#